data_AF-A0A9X5CNT3-F1
#
_entry.id   AF-A0A9X5CNT3-F1
#
_cell.length_a   1.000
_cell.length_b   1.000
_cell.length_c   1.000
_cell.angle_alpha   90.00
_cell.angle_beta   90.00
_cell.angle_gamma   90.00
#
_symmetry.space_group_name_H-M   'P 1'
#
loop_
_entity.id
_entity.type
_entity.pdbx_description
1 polymer ?
#
loop_
_entity_poly.entity_id
_entity_poly.type
_entity_poly.pdbx_seq_one_letter_code
_entity_poly.pdbx_strand_id
1 'polypeptide(L)'
;PATGLTEYHLGVAQWHGGDRAQAVRSWERGLAQDGPSWPALRCLAVADREERHPERAADRYVRAFDDLCREAGEAGGDTAADTAGEWTAAMAALGREAIEALLAVGRTTDARSVWERLAPATRERGRFRLIEAGLLLAEGRNEEARAVFDAGFEVADLREGDEVIGRLWARLTDEPLPERYDFRMRPTP
;
A
#
# COMPACT_ATOMS: atom_id res chain seq x y z
N PRO A 1 10.04 -27.93 15.20
CA PRO A 1 9.46 -27.30 13.98
C PRO A 1 9.81 -25.80 13.96
N ALA A 2 10.07 -25.22 12.79
CA ALA A 2 10.26 -23.76 12.69
C ALA A 2 8.90 -23.06 12.87
N THR A 3 8.87 -21.94 13.58
CA THR A 3 7.65 -21.13 13.73
C THR A 3 7.39 -20.29 12.48
N GLY A 4 6.15 -19.80 12.27
CA GLY A 4 5.83 -18.91 11.15
C GLY A 4 6.72 -17.67 11.09
N LEU A 5 7.06 -17.09 12.25
CA LEU A 5 7.99 -15.95 12.35
C LEU A 5 9.42 -16.30 11.89
N THR A 6 9.89 -17.51 12.22
CA THR A 6 11.21 -17.98 11.79
C THR A 6 11.27 -18.12 10.26
N GLU A 7 10.23 -18.71 9.67
CA GLU A 7 10.09 -18.86 8.22
C GLU A 7 9.98 -17.50 7.51
N TYR A 8 9.29 -16.54 8.11
CA TYR A 8 9.23 -15.16 7.61
C TYR A 8 10.62 -14.53 7.50
N HIS A 9 11.38 -14.51 8.60
CA HIS A 9 12.72 -13.90 8.61
C HIS A 9 13.71 -14.65 7.71
N LEU A 10 13.62 -15.98 7.66
CA LEU A 10 14.43 -16.78 6.73
C LEU A 10 14.16 -16.39 5.28
N GLY A 11 12.89 -16.23 4.90
CA GLY A 11 12.53 -15.80 3.55
C GLY A 11 13.01 -14.38 3.23
N VAL A 12 12.93 -13.45 4.18
CA VAL A 12 13.51 -12.09 4.02
C VAL A 12 15.01 -12.16 3.76
N ALA A 13 15.75 -12.96 4.52
CA ALA A 13 17.19 -13.13 4.33
C ALA A 13 17.52 -13.75 2.96
N GLN A 14 16.78 -14.78 2.53
CA GLN A 14 16.94 -15.43 1.23
C GLN A 14 16.65 -14.47 0.07
N TRP A 15 15.62 -13.63 0.20
CA TRP A 15 15.25 -12.64 -0.82
C TRP A 15 16.38 -11.64 -1.05
N HIS A 16 16.93 -11.07 0.03
CA HIS A 16 18.05 -10.14 -0.05
C HIS A 16 19.38 -10.83 -0.44
N GLY A 17 19.50 -12.13 -0.21
CA GLY A 17 20.59 -12.97 -0.74
C GLY A 17 20.45 -13.34 -2.22
N GLY A 18 19.36 -12.96 -2.88
CA GLY A 18 19.10 -13.24 -4.31
C GLY A 18 18.40 -14.57 -4.58
N ASP A 19 18.18 -15.42 -3.58
CA ASP A 19 17.46 -16.69 -3.73
C ASP A 19 15.94 -16.48 -3.55
N ARG A 20 15.35 -15.84 -4.57
CA ARG A 20 13.91 -15.51 -4.58
C ARG A 20 13.03 -16.76 -4.48
N ALA A 21 13.45 -17.86 -5.10
CA ALA A 21 12.67 -19.10 -5.10
C ALA A 21 12.64 -19.75 -3.71
N GLN A 22 13.76 -19.77 -2.98
CA GLN A 22 13.75 -20.23 -1.58
C GLN A 22 12.98 -19.28 -0.68
N ALA A 23 13.07 -17.96 -0.89
CA ALA A 23 12.32 -16.98 -0.12
C ALA A 23 10.80 -17.24 -0.17
N VAL A 24 10.27 -17.41 -1.38
CA VAL A 24 8.86 -17.76 -1.61
C VAL A 24 8.48 -19.05 -0.90
N ARG A 25 9.27 -20.12 -1.04
CA ARG A 25 9.00 -21.40 -0.36
C ARG A 25 9.00 -21.27 1.17
N SER A 26 9.89 -20.47 1.74
CA SER A 26 9.93 -20.22 3.19
C SER A 26 8.66 -19.50 3.64
N TRP A 27 8.23 -18.46 2.93
CA TRP A 27 6.98 -17.76 3.26
C TRP A 27 5.76 -18.68 3.14
N GLU A 28 5.68 -19.53 2.11
CA GLU A 28 4.60 -20.51 1.95
C GLU A 28 4.56 -21.53 3.10
N ARG A 29 5.72 -22.01 3.57
CA ARG A 29 5.80 -22.86 4.78
C ARG A 29 5.34 -22.10 6.02
N GLY A 30 5.70 -20.82 6.13
CA GLY A 30 5.28 -19.95 7.23
C GLY A 30 3.76 -19.79 7.32
N LEU A 31 3.07 -19.71 6.18
CA LEU A 31 1.60 -19.65 6.13
C LEU A 31 0.89 -20.93 6.61
N ALA A 32 1.61 -22.06 6.63
CA ALA A 32 1.09 -23.32 7.15
C ALA A 32 1.29 -23.48 8.67
N GLN A 33 1.92 -22.50 9.33
CA GLN A 33 2.13 -22.49 10.78
C GLN A 33 1.12 -21.59 11.48
N ASP A 34 0.91 -21.83 12.78
CA ASP A 34 0.13 -20.93 13.62
C ASP A 34 0.84 -19.57 13.80
N GLY A 35 0.07 -18.48 13.79
CA GLY A 35 0.54 -17.12 14.02
C GLY A 35 0.09 -16.13 12.93
N PRO A 36 0.56 -14.87 13.01
CA PRO A 36 0.17 -13.82 12.05
C PRO A 36 0.67 -14.17 10.64
N SER A 37 -0.26 -14.22 9.70
CA SER A 37 0.01 -14.56 8.31
C SER A 37 0.37 -13.35 7.46
N TRP A 38 -0.03 -12.14 7.89
CA TRP A 38 0.14 -10.90 7.13
C TRP A 38 1.59 -10.60 6.70
N PRO A 39 2.66 -10.86 7.48
CA PRO A 39 4.03 -10.54 7.03
C PRO A 39 4.44 -11.41 5.84
N ALA A 40 4.18 -12.71 5.91
CA ALA A 40 4.47 -13.65 4.82
C ALA A 40 3.58 -13.39 3.60
N LEU A 41 2.29 -13.08 3.79
CA LEU A 41 1.38 -12.72 2.69
C LEU A 41 1.84 -11.45 1.97
N ARG A 42 2.27 -10.40 2.70
CA ARG A 42 2.85 -9.20 2.09
C ARG A 42 4.06 -9.54 1.23
N CYS A 43 5.00 -10.33 1.75
CA CYS A 43 6.20 -10.72 1.02
C CYS A 43 5.89 -11.52 -0.25
N LEU A 44 4.94 -12.46 -0.18
CA LEU A 44 4.48 -13.21 -1.34
C LEU A 44 3.77 -12.30 -2.37
N ALA A 45 3.02 -11.29 -1.93
CA ALA A 45 2.41 -10.32 -2.82
C ALA A 45 3.46 -9.45 -3.54
N VAL A 46 4.55 -9.08 -2.86
CA VAL A 46 5.70 -8.42 -3.49
C VAL A 46 6.35 -9.33 -4.53
N ALA A 47 6.58 -10.61 -4.20
CA ALA A 47 7.14 -11.57 -5.14
C ALA A 47 6.27 -11.73 -6.39
N ASP A 48 4.95 -11.80 -6.24
CA ASP A 48 4.02 -11.85 -7.36
C ASP A 48 4.11 -10.63 -8.27
N ARG A 49 4.26 -9.43 -7.71
CA ARG A 49 4.41 -8.22 -8.52
C ARG A 49 5.70 -8.26 -9.35
N GLU A 50 6.80 -8.69 -8.74
CA GLU A 50 8.09 -8.87 -9.43
C GLU A 50 8.01 -9.92 -10.54
N GLU A 51 7.21 -10.97 -10.34
CA GLU A 51 6.96 -12.02 -11.33
C GLU A 51 5.84 -11.69 -12.34
N ARG A 52 5.25 -10.49 -12.26
CA ARG A 52 4.14 -10.02 -13.11
C ARG A 52 2.86 -10.87 -12.99
N HIS A 53 2.48 -11.19 -11.77
CA HIS A 53 1.22 -11.83 -11.39
C HIS A 53 0.34 -10.87 -10.56
N PRO A 54 -0.13 -9.75 -11.14
CA PRO A 54 -0.74 -8.67 -10.36
C PRO A 54 -2.07 -9.04 -9.69
N GLU A 55 -2.87 -9.94 -10.26
CA GLU A 55 -4.12 -10.42 -9.65
C GLU A 55 -3.84 -11.24 -8.39
N ARG A 56 -2.86 -12.15 -8.48
CA ARG A 56 -2.42 -12.97 -7.35
C ARG A 56 -1.81 -12.11 -6.24
N ALA A 57 -1.07 -11.06 -6.62
CA ALA A 57 -0.57 -10.07 -5.68
C ALA A 57 -1.71 -9.34 -4.96
N ALA A 58 -2.72 -8.89 -5.69
CA ALA A 58 -3.89 -8.21 -5.12
C ALA A 58 -4.63 -9.11 -4.13
N ASP A 59 -4.86 -10.38 -4.46
CA ASP A 59 -5.47 -11.35 -3.55
C ASP A 59 -4.67 -11.52 -2.25
N ARG A 60 -3.34 -11.63 -2.36
CA ARG A 60 -2.47 -11.78 -1.20
C ARG A 60 -2.42 -10.51 -0.35
N TYR A 61 -2.43 -9.33 -0.96
CA TYR A 61 -2.49 -8.06 -0.24
C TYR A 61 -3.79 -7.87 0.53
N VAL A 62 -4.94 -8.25 -0.04
CA VAL A 62 -6.24 -8.21 0.67
C VAL A 62 -6.18 -9.10 1.90
N ARG A 63 -5.76 -10.37 1.73
CA ARG A 63 -5.62 -11.30 2.84
C ARG A 63 -4.63 -10.82 3.91
N ALA A 64 -3.52 -10.21 3.49
CA ALA A 64 -2.54 -9.64 4.41
C ALA A 64 -3.15 -8.50 5.23
N PHE A 65 -3.87 -7.59 4.58
CA PHE A 65 -4.48 -6.45 5.27
C PHE A 65 -5.61 -6.88 6.22
N ASP A 66 -6.40 -7.88 5.83
CA ASP A 66 -7.42 -8.48 6.70
C ASP A 66 -6.84 -9.09 7.96
N ASP A 67 -5.80 -9.91 7.79
CA ASP A 67 -5.09 -10.53 8.90
C ASP A 67 -4.46 -9.47 9.82
N LEU A 68 -3.84 -8.42 9.25
CA LEU A 68 -3.28 -7.31 10.02
C LEU A 68 -4.34 -6.56 10.85
N CYS A 69 -5.51 -6.25 10.26
CA CYS A 69 -6.58 -5.59 10.99
C CYS A 69 -7.10 -6.44 12.15
N ARG A 70 -7.19 -7.76 11.96
CA ARG A 70 -7.61 -8.70 13.00
C ARG A 70 -6.62 -8.71 14.16
N GLU A 71 -5.33 -8.87 13.87
CA GLU A 71 -4.25 -8.84 14.88
C GLU A 71 -4.23 -7.51 15.65
N ALA A 72 -4.39 -6.38 14.97
CA ALA A 72 -4.45 -5.06 15.60
C ALA A 72 -5.69 -4.91 16.52
N GLY A 73 -6.84 -5.46 16.13
CA GLY A 73 -8.06 -5.46 16.92
C GLY A 73 -7.96 -6.32 18.18
N GLU A 74 -7.33 -7.49 18.08
CA GLU A 74 -7.07 -8.39 19.21
C GLU A 74 -6.06 -7.77 20.20
N ALA A 75 -5.01 -7.11 19.71
CA ALA A 75 -4.02 -6.43 20.55
C ALA A 75 -4.58 -5.17 21.26
N GLY A 76 -5.51 -4.46 20.61
CA GLY A 76 -6.12 -3.22 21.13
C GLY A 76 -7.03 -3.40 22.34
N GLY A 77 -7.41 -4.64 22.69
CA GLY A 77 -8.19 -4.95 23.89
C GLY A 77 -7.39 -4.87 25.19
N ASP A 78 -6.06 -5.01 25.13
CA ASP A 78 -5.19 -5.23 26.31
C ASP A 78 -3.88 -4.41 26.34
N THR A 79 -3.59 -3.53 25.35
CA THR A 79 -2.26 -2.88 25.26
C THR A 79 -2.23 -1.36 25.46
N ALA A 80 -1.10 -0.89 26.01
CA ALA A 80 -0.74 0.50 26.30
C ALA A 80 -0.68 1.38 25.03
N ALA A 81 -0.82 2.70 25.19
CA ALA A 81 -0.86 3.67 24.10
C ALA A 81 0.30 3.59 23.08
N ASP A 82 1.46 3.04 23.47
CA ASP A 82 2.65 2.92 22.64
C ASP A 82 2.49 1.94 21.45
N THR A 83 1.81 0.80 21.64
CA THR A 83 1.60 -0.19 20.57
C THR A 83 0.53 0.25 19.56
N ALA A 84 -0.39 1.13 19.96
CA ALA A 84 -1.41 1.67 19.07
C ALA A 84 -0.81 2.49 17.91
N GLY A 85 0.31 3.18 18.17
CA GLY A 85 1.06 3.89 17.14
C GLY A 85 1.70 2.96 16.11
N GLU A 86 2.28 1.84 16.56
CA GLU A 86 2.92 0.85 15.70
C GLU A 86 1.91 0.16 14.77
N TRP A 87 0.76 -0.27 15.31
CA TRP A 87 -0.33 -0.84 14.50
C TRP A 87 -0.86 0.15 13.47
N THR A 88 -1.03 1.42 13.85
CA THR A 88 -1.45 2.48 12.92
C THR A 88 -0.45 2.66 11.78
N ALA A 89 0.86 2.61 12.08
CA ALA A 89 1.91 2.71 11.08
C ALA A 89 1.94 1.48 10.14
N ALA A 90 1.83 0.27 10.69
CA ALA A 90 1.76 -0.97 9.91
C ALA A 90 0.53 -0.99 8.99
N MET A 91 -0.64 -0.62 9.52
CA MET A 91 -1.90 -0.51 8.77
C MET A 91 -1.79 0.50 7.63
N ALA A 92 -1.17 1.66 7.89
CA ALA A 92 -0.92 2.66 6.85
C ALA A 92 -0.02 2.08 5.74
N ALA A 93 1.13 1.49 6.11
CA ALA A 93 2.08 0.96 5.14
C ALA A 93 1.46 -0.16 4.27
N LEU A 94 0.84 -1.16 4.90
CA LEU A 94 0.24 -2.28 4.18
C LEU A 94 -1.01 -1.88 3.41
N GLY A 95 -1.84 -1.00 3.97
CA GLY A 95 -3.04 -0.50 3.30
C GLY A 95 -2.71 0.28 2.03
N ARG A 96 -1.64 1.09 2.04
CA ARG A 96 -1.14 1.75 0.82
C ARG A 96 -0.77 0.73 -0.26
N GLU A 97 0.06 -0.25 0.07
CA GLU A 97 0.50 -1.28 -0.88
C GLU A 97 -0.69 -2.08 -1.44
N ALA A 98 -1.66 -2.42 -0.58
CA ALA A 98 -2.86 -3.13 -0.97
C ALA A 98 -3.75 -2.30 -1.92
N ILE A 99 -4.00 -1.03 -1.60
CA ILE A 99 -4.79 -0.13 -2.48
C ILE A 99 -4.11 0.02 -3.84
N GLU A 100 -2.80 0.25 -3.87
CA GLU A 100 -2.04 0.35 -5.12
C GLU A 100 -2.17 -0.92 -5.97
N ALA A 101 -2.05 -2.11 -5.36
CA ALA A 101 -2.18 -3.38 -6.05
C ALA A 101 -3.62 -3.62 -6.56
N LEU A 102 -4.64 -3.30 -5.77
CA LEU A 102 -6.04 -3.48 -6.13
C LEU A 102 -6.46 -2.55 -7.27
N LEU A 103 -6.04 -1.28 -7.24
CA LEU A 103 -6.28 -0.33 -8.32
C LEU A 103 -5.57 -0.75 -9.62
N ALA A 104 -4.37 -1.34 -9.53
CA ALA A 104 -3.64 -1.81 -10.70
C ALA A 104 -4.36 -2.92 -11.47
N VAL A 105 -5.22 -3.71 -10.80
CA VAL A 105 -6.05 -4.76 -11.41
C VAL A 105 -7.53 -4.38 -11.53
N GLY A 106 -7.87 -3.10 -11.34
CA GLY A 106 -9.24 -2.59 -11.51
C GLY A 106 -10.22 -3.01 -10.40
N ARG A 107 -9.75 -3.50 -9.26
CA ARG A 107 -10.59 -3.89 -8.10
C ARG A 107 -10.90 -2.70 -7.20
N THR A 108 -11.55 -1.69 -7.77
CA THR A 108 -11.80 -0.39 -7.11
C THR A 108 -12.60 -0.52 -5.80
N THR A 109 -13.63 -1.38 -5.76
CA THR A 109 -14.45 -1.57 -4.55
C THR A 109 -13.62 -2.11 -3.38
N ASP A 110 -12.78 -3.11 -3.62
CA ASP A 110 -11.91 -3.67 -2.57
C ASP A 110 -10.90 -2.63 -2.10
N ALA A 111 -10.36 -1.84 -3.03
CA ALA A 111 -9.44 -0.74 -2.71
C ALA A 111 -10.12 0.32 -1.83
N ARG A 112 -11.39 0.67 -2.10
CA ARG A 112 -12.21 1.54 -1.27
C ARG A 112 -12.40 0.96 0.13
N SER A 113 -12.70 -0.34 0.24
CA SER A 113 -12.86 -0.99 1.55
C SER A 113 -11.58 -0.96 2.39
N VAL A 114 -10.40 -1.14 1.78
CA VAL A 114 -9.11 -0.98 2.48
C VAL A 114 -8.93 0.46 2.95
N TRP A 115 -9.18 1.44 2.08
CA TRP A 115 -9.09 2.86 2.41
C TRP A 115 -9.97 3.26 3.60
N GLU A 116 -11.22 2.77 3.62
CA GLU A 116 -12.21 3.02 4.68
C GLU A 116 -11.87 2.39 6.04
N ARG A 117 -10.87 1.51 6.10
CA ARG A 117 -10.37 0.92 7.35
C ARG A 117 -9.11 1.61 7.89
N LEU A 118 -8.49 2.49 7.11
CA LEU A 118 -7.37 3.31 7.58
C LEU A 118 -7.84 4.35 8.60
N ALA A 119 -7.03 4.67 9.60
CA ALA A 119 -7.36 5.73 10.56
C ALA A 119 -7.58 7.08 9.86
N PRO A 120 -8.53 7.94 10.32
CA PRO A 120 -8.78 9.25 9.72
C PRO A 120 -7.52 10.10 9.56
N ALA A 121 -6.67 10.17 10.61
CA ALA A 121 -5.40 10.90 10.59
C ALA A 121 -4.37 10.32 9.58
N THR A 122 -4.51 9.06 9.18
CA THR A 122 -3.69 8.48 8.10
C THR A 122 -4.15 8.97 6.74
N ARG A 123 -5.47 9.08 6.52
CA ARG A 123 -6.07 9.54 5.25
C ARG A 123 -5.73 10.99 4.92
N GLU A 124 -5.54 11.82 5.94
CA GLU A 124 -5.18 13.23 5.81
C GLU A 124 -3.73 13.46 5.34
N ARG A 125 -2.87 12.45 5.46
CA ARG A 125 -1.46 12.55 5.00
C ARG A 125 -1.42 12.64 3.49
N GLY A 126 -0.53 13.46 2.92
CA GLY A 126 -0.59 13.76 1.48
C GLY A 126 -0.43 12.54 0.57
N ARG A 127 0.38 11.54 0.94
CA ARG A 127 0.44 10.26 0.19
C ARG A 127 -0.92 9.57 0.09
N PHE A 128 -1.71 9.63 1.15
CA PHE A 128 -3.05 9.05 1.18
C PHE A 128 -4.05 9.96 0.45
N ARG A 129 -3.93 11.28 0.54
CA ARG A 129 -4.73 12.21 -0.30
C ARG A 129 -4.53 11.94 -1.79
N LEU A 130 -3.31 11.65 -2.23
CA LEU A 130 -3.04 11.23 -3.61
C LEU A 130 -3.74 9.90 -3.96
N ILE A 131 -3.71 8.92 -3.05
CA ILE A 131 -4.43 7.64 -3.22
C ILE A 131 -5.93 7.86 -3.30
N GLU A 132 -6.49 8.76 -2.49
CA GLU A 132 -7.91 9.13 -2.51
C GLU A 132 -8.31 9.69 -3.89
N ALA A 133 -7.51 10.60 -4.45
CA ALA A 133 -7.74 11.12 -5.80
C ALA A 133 -7.71 9.99 -6.85
N GLY A 134 -6.79 9.03 -6.73
CA GLY A 134 -6.73 7.85 -7.58
C GLY A 134 -7.95 6.94 -7.45
N LEU A 135 -8.45 6.73 -6.23
CA LEU A 135 -9.68 5.97 -5.95
C LEU A 135 -10.89 6.66 -6.55
N LEU A 136 -11.07 7.95 -6.30
CA LEU A 136 -12.19 8.74 -6.83
C LEU A 136 -12.20 8.71 -8.36
N LEU A 137 -11.03 8.84 -9.00
CA LEU A 137 -10.90 8.70 -10.45
C LEU A 137 -11.30 7.28 -10.93
N ALA A 138 -10.87 6.23 -10.24
CA ALA A 138 -11.24 4.85 -10.57
C ALA A 138 -12.74 4.56 -10.36
N GLU A 139 -13.41 5.33 -9.50
CA GLU A 139 -14.86 5.32 -9.28
C GLU A 139 -15.64 6.19 -10.29
N GLY A 140 -14.93 6.93 -11.15
CA GLY A 140 -15.55 7.88 -12.09
C GLY A 140 -15.96 9.22 -11.47
N ARG A 141 -15.55 9.51 -10.24
CA ARG A 141 -15.85 10.73 -9.48
C ARG A 141 -14.81 11.81 -9.76
N ASN A 142 -14.75 12.24 -11.02
CA ASN A 142 -13.70 13.14 -11.52
C ASN A 142 -13.67 14.51 -10.83
N GLU A 143 -14.84 15.11 -10.57
CA GLU A 143 -14.93 16.41 -9.89
C GLU A 143 -14.38 16.34 -8.46
N GLU A 144 -14.68 15.25 -7.76
CA GLU A 144 -14.21 15.04 -6.39
C GLU A 144 -12.71 14.73 -6.36
N ALA A 145 -12.22 13.93 -7.31
CA ALA A 145 -10.78 13.71 -7.48
C ALA A 145 -10.03 15.02 -7.76
N ARG A 146 -10.60 15.90 -8.61
CA ARG A 146 -10.06 17.24 -8.90
C ARG A 146 -10.06 18.13 -7.67
N ALA A 147 -11.12 18.09 -6.85
CA ALA A 147 -11.22 18.85 -5.61
C ALA A 147 -10.12 18.49 -4.60
N VAL A 148 -9.66 17.23 -4.57
CA VAL A 148 -8.50 16.84 -3.74
C VAL A 148 -7.23 17.59 -4.15
N PHE A 149 -6.98 17.74 -5.46
CA PHE A 149 -5.85 18.52 -5.95
C PHE A 149 -6.01 20.03 -5.70
N ASP A 150 -7.24 20.56 -5.77
CA ASP A 150 -7.52 21.97 -5.46
C ASP A 150 -7.26 22.31 -4.00
N ALA A 151 -7.69 21.43 -3.09
CA ALA A 151 -7.48 21.59 -1.66
C ALA A 151 -5.99 21.68 -1.28
N GLY A 152 -5.10 21.09 -2.07
CA GLY A 152 -3.67 21.05 -1.77
C GLY A 152 -3.30 19.86 -0.88
N PHE A 153 -2.20 19.19 -1.21
CA PHE A 153 -1.56 18.21 -0.33
C PHE A 153 -0.05 18.13 -0.60
N GLU A 154 0.73 17.70 0.39
CA GLU A 154 2.17 17.51 0.24
C GLU A 154 2.53 16.03 0.41
N VAL A 155 3.19 15.45 -0.59
CA VAL A 155 3.66 14.06 -0.55
C VAL A 155 5.15 14.07 -0.25
N ALA A 156 5.50 14.04 1.03
CA ALA A 156 6.88 14.20 1.51
C ALA A 156 7.86 13.09 1.04
N ASP A 157 7.36 11.94 0.60
CA ASP A 157 8.14 10.77 0.22
C ASP A 157 8.16 10.51 -1.30
N LEU A 158 7.87 11.52 -2.14
CA LEU A 158 8.04 11.41 -3.59
C LEU A 158 9.51 11.20 -3.93
N ARG A 159 9.79 10.16 -4.72
CA ARG A 159 11.11 9.97 -5.32
C ARG A 159 11.28 10.96 -6.47
N GLU A 160 12.51 11.41 -6.68
CA GLU A 160 12.84 12.18 -7.87
C GLU A 160 12.44 11.39 -9.13
N GLY A 161 11.70 12.04 -10.03
CA GLY A 161 11.15 11.41 -11.24
C GLY A 161 9.84 10.64 -11.04
N ASP A 162 9.22 10.66 -9.85
CA ASP A 162 7.89 10.06 -9.66
C ASP A 162 6.80 10.90 -10.34
N GLU A 163 6.30 10.42 -11.49
CA GLU A 163 5.28 11.14 -12.27
C GLU A 163 3.84 10.78 -11.87
N VAL A 164 3.63 10.08 -10.75
CA VAL A 164 2.29 9.61 -10.33
C VAL A 164 1.28 10.76 -10.24
N ILE A 165 1.68 11.92 -9.70
CA ILE A 165 0.82 13.11 -9.60
C ILE A 165 0.48 13.62 -11.00
N GLY A 166 1.49 13.79 -11.86
CA GLY A 166 1.29 14.26 -13.23
C GLY A 166 0.39 13.34 -14.05
N ARG A 167 0.56 12.01 -13.94
CA ARG A 167 -0.27 11.02 -14.63
C ARG A 167 -1.71 11.01 -14.14
N LEU A 168 -1.94 11.16 -12.84
CA LEU A 168 -3.29 11.25 -12.28
C LEU A 168 -3.97 12.56 -12.72
N TRP A 169 -3.25 13.67 -12.68
CA TRP A 169 -3.75 14.97 -13.14
C TRP A 169 -4.15 14.95 -14.62
N ALA A 170 -3.29 14.43 -15.49
CA ALA A 170 -3.56 14.34 -16.93
C ALA A 170 -4.77 13.45 -17.28
N ARG A 171 -5.18 12.55 -16.38
CA ARG A 171 -6.41 11.76 -16.53
C ARG A 171 -7.66 12.51 -16.09
N LEU A 172 -7.51 13.57 -15.28
CA LEU A 172 -8.62 14.39 -14.78
C LEU A 172 -8.90 15.58 -15.70
N THR A 173 -7.86 16.14 -16.31
CA THR A 173 -7.97 17.37 -17.11
C THR A 173 -6.80 17.51 -18.09
N ASP A 174 -7.02 18.31 -19.14
CA ASP A 174 -5.99 18.74 -20.11
C ASP A 174 -5.21 19.98 -19.63
N GLU A 175 -5.57 20.55 -18.48
CA GLU A 175 -4.85 21.68 -17.88
C GLU A 175 -3.40 21.31 -17.53
N PRO A 176 -2.45 22.26 -17.60
CA PRO A 176 -1.09 22.02 -17.12
C PRO A 176 -1.09 21.68 -15.62
N LEU A 177 -0.17 20.81 -15.21
CA LEU A 177 -0.02 20.45 -13.79
C LEU A 177 0.28 21.72 -12.97
N PRO A 178 -0.45 21.99 -11.87
CA PRO A 178 -0.20 23.16 -11.03
C PRO A 178 1.24 23.18 -10.50
N GLU A 179 1.86 24.36 -10.44
CA GLU A 179 3.28 24.53 -10.08
C GLU A 179 3.66 23.88 -8.74
N ARG A 180 2.75 23.93 -7.74
CA ARG A 180 2.95 23.27 -6.44
C ARG A 180 3.13 21.75 -6.49
N TYR A 181 2.77 21.13 -7.62
CA TYR A 181 2.91 19.71 -7.88
C TYR A 181 3.93 19.42 -9.01
N ASP A 182 4.43 20.44 -9.70
CA ASP A 182 5.44 20.30 -10.76
C ASP A 182 6.84 20.33 -10.14
N PHE A 183 7.26 19.20 -9.56
CA PHE A 183 8.60 19.03 -9.00
C PHE A 183 9.68 18.81 -10.07
N ARG A 184 9.34 18.90 -11.36
CA ARG A 184 10.34 18.86 -12.43
C ARG A 184 11.09 20.20 -12.39
N MET A 185 12.37 20.14 -12.09
CA MET A 185 13.29 21.25 -12.31
C MET A 185 13.33 21.56 -13.82
N ARG A 186 12.48 22.47 -14.30
CA ARG A 186 12.63 23.05 -15.63
C ARG A 186 13.84 23.98 -15.57
N PRO A 187 14.88 23.82 -16.41
CA PRO A 187 15.94 24.80 -16.47
C PRO A 187 15.31 26.14 -16.84
N THR A 188 15.61 27.17 -16.05
CA THR A 188 15.22 28.55 -16.37
C THR A 188 15.87 28.92 -17.71
N PRO A 189 15.11 29.39 -18.71
CA PRO A 189 15.68 29.80 -19.99
C PRO A 189 16.66 30.97 -19.86
#